data_AF-A0A7C8EAU8-F1
#
_entry.id   AF-A0A7C8EAU8-F1
#
_cell.length_a   1.000
_cell.length_b   1.000
_cell.length_c   1.000
_cell.angle_alpha   90.00
_cell.angle_beta   90.00
_cell.angle_gamma   90.00
#
_symmetry.space_group_name_H-M   'P 1'
#
loop_
_entity.id
_entity.type
_entity.pdbx_description
1 polymer ?
#
loop_
_entity_poly.entity_id
_entity_poly.type
_entity_poly.pdbx_seq_one_letter_code
_entity_poly.pdbx_strand_id
1 'polypeptide(L)'
;MFKTNNKSINKINADVLIVPIFEDLENIEIVSEMNNSIKTIKLLHDSGEFKGKEGELSLLHLSERAYKRLLLIGLGKLTSYCDETNSSITAFPYSAQERLRRLGAKTFKFAKEKSFEILAVHSEPLNQIKNMTKSPLYYFLEGGLLSTYEFITYKTKIDGNKAFKEIIILDEEVEVFTKNLYSIIETSRLTRDLINSPSNYVTPLFLYEKVRSIKSPYLKTKLLTEKDCEKLAMKGFLSVAKGSNERSAFIIAEYKKGKSAPIVLIGKSITFDSGGISIKPSEGLEKMRYDMAGGAVVIGIMKFLTEVQLDAHVIGLLPATENMPDGNAYKPGDVVKMMNGMTVEIISTDAEGRMTIADAITYGIKYYKPKYVIDIATLTGACAITFGNEMIGMMGNSNELMTLLRDSGNETYERVWEMPLCDEFDEYIKSDTADIKNSAGRNGAMLTAGYFLKHFAGNTPWAHLDIASTAWLEKDKPYLSKGASGSGMRLLIDFITRLKRDK
;
A
#
# COMPACT_ATOMS: atom_id res chain seq x y z
N MET A 1 -1.18 20.40 7.94
CA MET A 1 -2.14 21.06 7.04
C MET A 1 -1.40 21.58 5.82
N PHE A 2 -1.96 21.47 4.61
CA PHE A 2 -1.40 22.15 3.44
C PHE A 2 -1.97 23.57 3.35
N LYS A 3 -1.11 24.54 3.05
CA LYS A 3 -1.55 25.87 2.59
C LYS A 3 -0.88 26.18 1.26
N THR A 4 -1.68 26.55 0.28
CA THR A 4 -1.21 27.17 -0.96
C THR A 4 -0.97 28.65 -0.68
N ASN A 5 0.14 29.19 -1.19
CA ASN A 5 0.44 30.59 -1.02
C ASN A 5 1.00 31.17 -2.32
N ASN A 6 0.18 31.99 -2.98
CA ASN A 6 0.55 32.73 -4.19
C ASN A 6 1.23 34.07 -3.86
N LYS A 7 1.60 34.30 -2.59
CA LYS A 7 2.34 35.51 -2.18
C LYS A 7 3.83 35.29 -2.43
N SER A 8 4.52 36.38 -2.78
CA SER A 8 5.98 36.41 -2.94
C SER A 8 6.70 35.70 -1.80
N ILE A 9 7.77 34.99 -2.17
CA ILE A 9 8.59 34.16 -1.28
C ILE A 9 9.07 34.91 -0.03
N ASN A 10 9.24 36.23 -0.14
CA ASN A 10 9.72 37.10 0.92
C ASN A 10 8.69 37.36 2.04
N LYS A 11 7.43 36.92 1.89
CA LYS A 11 6.34 37.12 2.87
C LYS A 11 5.93 35.83 3.59
N ILE A 12 6.67 34.72 3.41
CA ILE A 12 6.32 33.43 3.99
C ILE A 12 6.88 33.30 5.40
N ASN A 13 6.00 33.12 6.38
CA ASN A 13 6.41 32.78 7.75
C ASN A 13 6.57 31.26 7.89
N ALA A 14 7.80 30.76 7.81
CA ALA A 14 8.13 29.34 7.94
C ALA A 14 9.44 29.13 8.69
N ASP A 15 9.60 27.97 9.34
CA ASP A 15 10.84 27.61 10.04
C ASP A 15 11.99 27.36 9.05
N VAL A 16 11.63 26.84 7.87
CA VAL A 16 12.55 26.52 6.78
C VAL A 16 11.84 26.63 5.44
N LEU A 17 12.55 27.20 4.45
CA LEU A 17 12.21 27.12 3.04
C LEU A 17 13.05 26.02 2.39
N ILE A 18 12.41 25.07 1.73
CA ILE A 18 13.01 23.95 1.01
C ILE A 18 13.11 24.33 -0.46
N VAL A 19 14.32 24.23 -1.02
CA VAL A 19 14.58 24.51 -2.44
C VAL A 19 15.30 23.32 -3.07
N PRO A 20 14.62 22.57 -3.94
CA PRO A 20 15.25 21.55 -4.78
C PRO A 20 16.15 22.17 -5.87
N ILE A 21 17.36 21.64 -6.09
CA ILE A 21 18.35 22.20 -7.02
C ILE A 21 19.01 21.08 -7.85
N PHE A 22 19.07 21.22 -9.18
CA PHE A 22 19.86 20.34 -10.06
C PHE A 22 21.35 20.71 -10.04
N GLU A 23 22.21 19.77 -10.46
CA GLU A 23 23.66 19.95 -10.54
C GLU A 23 24.10 21.11 -11.46
N ASP A 24 23.39 21.28 -12.59
CA ASP A 24 23.78 22.19 -13.67
C ASP A 24 23.41 23.67 -13.39
N LEU A 25 22.85 23.98 -12.21
CA LEU A 25 22.50 25.32 -11.71
C LEU A 25 21.63 26.24 -12.58
N GLU A 26 21.20 25.83 -13.77
CA GLU A 26 20.26 26.60 -14.62
C GLU A 26 18.99 27.00 -13.82
N ASN A 27 18.65 26.23 -12.78
CA ASN A 27 17.54 26.47 -11.84
C ASN A 27 17.73 27.68 -10.92
N ILE A 28 18.95 28.17 -10.68
CA ILE A 28 19.17 29.24 -9.70
C ILE A 28 18.51 30.55 -10.17
N GLU A 29 18.46 30.79 -11.48
CA GLU A 29 17.86 32.01 -12.06
C GLU A 29 16.33 32.01 -11.96
N ILE A 30 15.72 30.82 -11.94
CA ILE A 30 14.29 30.60 -11.74
C ILE A 30 13.85 31.08 -10.34
N VAL A 31 14.75 31.03 -9.36
CA VAL A 31 14.51 31.53 -7.98
C VAL A 31 14.70 33.07 -7.88
N SER A 32 14.40 33.81 -8.95
CA SER A 32 14.70 35.25 -9.11
C SER A 32 14.17 36.13 -7.96
N GLU A 33 13.06 35.75 -7.32
CA GLU A 33 12.51 36.47 -6.17
C GLU A 33 13.38 36.39 -4.89
N MET A 34 14.41 35.53 -4.86
CA MET A 34 15.28 35.32 -3.70
C MET A 34 16.60 36.10 -3.73
N ASN A 35 16.88 36.91 -4.76
CA ASN A 35 18.06 37.77 -5.02
C ASN A 35 19.31 37.60 -4.13
N ASN A 36 19.28 37.96 -2.84
CA ASN A 36 20.45 37.77 -1.95
C ASN A 36 20.80 36.29 -1.66
N SER A 37 19.83 35.37 -1.66
CA SER A 37 20.09 33.93 -1.48
C SER A 37 20.64 33.29 -2.74
N ILE A 38 20.31 33.78 -3.93
CA ILE A 38 20.91 33.31 -5.19
C ILE A 38 22.42 33.44 -5.13
N LYS A 39 22.94 34.59 -4.69
CA LYS A 39 24.39 34.81 -4.53
C LYS A 39 25.01 33.78 -3.58
N THR A 40 24.38 33.53 -2.43
CA THR A 40 24.86 32.53 -1.47
C THR A 40 24.84 31.12 -2.03
N ILE A 41 23.78 30.72 -2.75
CA ILE A 41 23.71 29.39 -3.39
C ILE A 41 24.80 29.25 -4.45
N LYS A 42 25.03 30.29 -5.30
CA LYS A 42 26.13 30.28 -6.27
C LYS A 42 27.49 30.14 -5.59
N LEU A 43 27.73 30.87 -4.49
CA LEU A 43 28.98 30.75 -3.71
C LEU A 43 29.18 29.34 -3.14
N LEU A 44 28.14 28.69 -2.63
CA LEU A 44 28.22 27.30 -2.14
C LEU A 44 28.52 26.32 -3.28
N HIS A 45 27.98 26.57 -4.46
CA HIS A 45 28.30 25.75 -5.62
C HIS A 45 29.72 25.98 -6.10
N ASP A 46 30.14 27.22 -6.30
CA ASP A 46 31.47 27.57 -6.80
C ASP A 46 32.57 27.06 -5.85
N SER A 47 32.37 27.16 -4.53
CA SER A 47 33.26 26.61 -3.50
C SER A 47 33.22 25.08 -3.39
N GLY A 48 32.20 24.43 -3.92
CA GLY A 48 31.98 22.99 -3.85
C GLY A 48 31.36 22.49 -2.56
N GLU A 49 30.88 23.38 -1.69
CA GLU A 49 30.11 23.06 -0.48
C GLU A 49 28.72 22.47 -0.78
N PHE A 50 28.15 22.79 -1.94
CA PHE A 50 26.91 22.18 -2.43
C PHE A 50 26.92 22.12 -3.96
N LYS A 51 27.02 20.92 -4.54
CA LYS A 51 27.05 20.74 -6.00
C LYS A 51 25.70 20.38 -6.62
N GLY A 52 24.65 20.19 -5.81
CA GLY A 52 23.34 19.75 -6.28
C GLY A 52 23.27 18.25 -6.57
N LYS A 53 24.25 17.46 -6.09
CA LYS A 53 24.28 16.01 -6.29
C LYS A 53 23.06 15.35 -5.68
N GLU A 54 22.60 14.23 -6.25
CA GLU A 54 21.37 13.57 -5.80
C GLU A 54 21.42 13.27 -4.28
N GLY A 55 20.48 13.85 -3.55
CA GLY A 55 20.35 13.69 -2.10
C GLY A 55 21.29 14.56 -1.26
N GLU A 56 22.13 15.41 -1.85
CA GLU A 56 22.95 16.36 -1.11
C GLU A 56 22.08 17.34 -0.35
N LEU A 57 22.39 17.60 0.93
CA LEU A 57 21.62 18.52 1.77
C LEU A 57 22.54 19.64 2.26
N SER A 58 22.07 20.88 2.17
CA SER A 58 22.74 22.03 2.80
C SER A 58 21.71 22.91 3.52
N LEU A 59 21.97 23.25 4.77
CA LEU A 59 21.11 24.09 5.60
C LEU A 59 21.80 25.42 5.87
N LEU A 60 21.19 26.50 5.40
CA LEU A 60 21.66 27.86 5.59
C LEU A 60 20.77 28.58 6.57
N HIS A 61 21.39 29.35 7.46
CA HIS A 61 20.71 30.25 8.37
C HIS A 61 20.69 31.64 7.77
N LEU A 62 19.49 32.24 7.68
CA LEU A 62 19.31 33.56 7.09
C LEU A 62 19.02 34.57 8.19
N SER A 63 19.75 35.69 8.19
CA SER A 63 19.39 36.87 8.97
C SER A 63 18.28 37.64 8.25
N GLU A 64 17.29 38.12 9.00
CA GLU A 64 16.29 39.10 8.55
C GLU A 64 15.38 38.68 7.37
N ARG A 65 14.77 37.49 7.45
CA ARG A 65 13.73 37.07 6.50
C ARG A 65 12.49 36.50 7.19
N ALA A 66 11.38 36.51 6.45
CA ALA A 66 10.13 35.89 6.89
C ALA A 66 10.29 34.38 7.16
N TYR A 67 11.22 33.71 6.45
CA TYR A 67 11.68 32.36 6.76
C TYR A 67 13.10 32.39 7.32
N LYS A 68 13.34 31.64 8.40
CA LYS A 68 14.60 31.71 9.18
C LYS A 68 15.75 30.91 8.56
N ARG A 69 15.45 29.96 7.68
CA ARG A 69 16.41 28.99 7.15
C ARG A 69 16.10 28.61 5.71
N LEU A 70 17.13 28.23 4.98
CA LEU A 70 17.05 27.69 3.62
C LEU A 70 17.64 26.29 3.62
N LEU A 71 16.85 25.29 3.25
CA LEU A 71 17.28 23.90 3.08
C LEU A 71 17.35 23.57 1.60
N LEU A 72 18.56 23.41 1.10
CA LEU A 72 18.83 22.96 -0.26
C LEU A 72 18.81 21.44 -0.30
N ILE A 73 18.12 20.87 -1.30
CA ILE A 73 18.17 19.44 -1.61
C ILE A 73 18.63 19.25 -3.05
N GLY A 74 19.74 18.55 -3.23
CA GLY A 74 20.30 18.22 -4.54
C GLY A 74 19.46 17.17 -5.25
N LEU A 75 19.03 17.48 -6.46
CA LEU A 75 18.23 16.61 -7.33
C LEU A 75 19.09 15.72 -8.22
N GLY A 76 20.39 15.97 -8.34
CA GLY A 76 21.26 15.35 -9.32
C GLY A 76 21.15 16.01 -10.69
N LYS A 77 21.41 15.26 -11.75
CA LYS A 77 21.32 15.74 -13.13
C LYS A 77 19.89 15.69 -13.64
N LEU A 78 19.44 16.74 -14.33
CA LEU A 78 18.09 16.79 -14.93
C LEU A 78 17.87 15.63 -15.91
N THR A 79 18.89 15.24 -16.68
CA THR A 79 18.83 14.12 -17.65
C THR A 79 18.47 12.78 -17.00
N SER A 80 18.79 12.59 -15.71
CA SER A 80 18.41 11.37 -14.98
C SER A 80 16.89 11.21 -14.76
N TYR A 81 16.12 12.26 -15.02
CA TYR A 81 14.65 12.27 -14.98
C TYR A 81 14.00 12.18 -16.37
N CYS A 82 14.80 12.33 -17.45
CA CYS A 82 14.32 12.37 -18.83
C CYS A 82 14.56 11.06 -19.59
N ASP A 83 15.53 10.24 -19.16
CA ASP A 83 15.87 8.99 -19.83
C ASP A 83 14.94 7.84 -19.41
N GLU A 84 13.85 7.64 -20.16
CA GLU A 84 13.07 6.39 -20.18
C GLU A 84 13.84 5.23 -20.86
N THR A 85 14.98 5.53 -21.48
CA THR A 85 15.74 4.64 -22.38
C THR A 85 16.60 3.58 -21.67
N ASN A 86 16.69 3.59 -20.34
CA ASN A 86 17.35 2.52 -19.58
C ASN A 86 16.38 1.40 -19.14
N SER A 87 15.35 1.12 -19.93
CA SER A 87 14.57 -0.12 -19.87
C SER A 87 15.29 -1.29 -20.57
N SER A 88 16.62 -1.35 -20.48
CA SER A 88 17.33 -2.55 -20.88
C SER A 88 16.98 -3.68 -19.90
N ILE A 89 16.76 -4.88 -20.43
CA ILE A 89 16.36 -6.11 -19.74
C ILE A 89 17.28 -6.48 -18.55
N THR A 90 18.39 -5.76 -18.35
CA THR A 90 19.47 -6.07 -17.42
C THR A 90 19.55 -5.18 -16.18
N ALA A 91 18.83 -4.05 -16.09
CA ALA A 91 18.80 -3.22 -14.88
C ALA A 91 17.48 -2.42 -14.72
N PHE A 92 16.92 -2.40 -13.51
CA PHE A 92 15.77 -1.56 -13.15
C PHE A 92 16.22 -0.35 -12.31
N PRO A 93 16.72 0.74 -12.92
CA PRO A 93 17.04 1.95 -12.18
C PRO A 93 15.77 2.52 -11.50
N TYR A 94 15.96 3.36 -10.47
CA TYR A 94 14.84 4.11 -9.91
C TYR A 94 14.22 5.00 -10.99
N SER A 95 12.90 4.87 -11.15
CA SER A 95 12.14 5.77 -12.00
C SER A 95 12.25 7.21 -11.49
N ALA A 96 12.02 8.17 -12.38
CA ALA A 96 12.03 9.59 -12.05
C ALA A 96 11.07 9.91 -10.88
N GLN A 97 9.89 9.27 -10.85
CA GLN A 97 8.91 9.39 -9.77
C GLN A 97 9.45 8.86 -8.44
N GLU A 98 10.12 7.70 -8.43
CA GLU A 98 10.69 7.13 -7.22
C GLU A 98 11.88 7.95 -6.71
N ARG A 99 12.73 8.48 -7.58
CA ARG A 99 13.80 9.41 -7.18
C ARG A 99 13.24 10.59 -6.41
N LEU A 100 12.19 11.23 -6.93
CA LEU A 100 11.53 12.36 -6.27
C LEU A 100 10.95 11.98 -4.90
N ARG A 101 10.30 10.82 -4.77
CA ARG A 101 9.82 10.31 -3.47
C ARG A 101 10.96 10.17 -2.47
N ARG A 102 12.08 9.55 -2.87
CA ARG A 102 13.24 9.33 -2.00
C ARG A 102 13.88 10.64 -1.55
N LEU A 103 13.99 11.61 -2.45
CA LEU A 103 14.50 12.94 -2.15
C LEU A 103 13.59 13.68 -1.18
N GLY A 104 12.28 13.70 -1.44
CA GLY A 104 11.30 14.26 -0.52
C GLY A 104 11.34 13.60 0.86
N ALA A 105 11.47 12.27 0.90
CA ALA A 105 11.61 11.50 2.12
C ALA A 105 12.83 11.93 2.94
N LYS A 106 13.98 12.07 2.28
CA LYS A 106 15.25 12.52 2.89
C LYS A 106 15.11 13.94 3.44
N THR A 107 14.52 14.86 2.67
CA THR A 107 14.29 16.24 3.09
C THR A 107 13.38 16.32 4.32
N PHE A 108 12.26 15.59 4.31
CA PHE A 108 11.29 15.66 5.41
C PHE A 108 11.81 14.95 6.67
N LYS A 109 12.56 13.84 6.53
CA LYS A 109 13.25 13.23 7.68
C LYS A 109 14.24 14.22 8.31
N PHE A 110 15.06 14.89 7.51
CA PHE A 110 15.98 15.91 8.01
C PHE A 110 15.23 17.07 8.72
N ALA A 111 14.16 17.58 8.11
CA ALA A 111 13.36 18.65 8.72
C ALA A 111 12.72 18.21 10.05
N LYS A 112 12.26 16.95 10.13
CA LYS A 112 11.72 16.35 11.35
C LYS A 112 12.79 16.21 12.43
N GLU A 113 13.98 15.73 12.09
CA GLU A 113 15.11 15.61 13.02
C GLU A 113 15.50 16.96 13.64
N LYS A 114 15.44 18.03 12.84
CA LYS A 114 15.67 19.42 13.29
C LYS A 114 14.49 20.07 14.00
N SER A 115 13.38 19.35 14.17
CA SER A 115 12.17 19.82 14.86
C SER A 115 11.58 21.09 14.23
N PHE A 116 11.64 21.21 12.90
CA PHE A 116 10.91 22.25 12.19
C PHE A 116 9.42 21.90 12.18
N GLU A 117 8.55 22.87 12.40
CA GLU A 117 7.09 22.67 12.47
C GLU A 117 6.38 23.22 11.24
N ILE A 118 6.90 24.30 10.65
CA ILE A 118 6.35 24.95 9.45
C ILE A 118 7.36 24.86 8.32
N LEU A 119 7.05 24.08 7.30
CA LEU A 119 7.87 23.92 6.10
C LEU A 119 7.29 24.76 4.96
N ALA A 120 8.13 25.44 4.19
CA ALA A 120 7.76 25.98 2.88
C ALA A 120 8.51 25.22 1.79
N VAL A 121 7.86 24.87 0.68
CA VAL A 121 8.48 24.15 -0.45
C VAL A 121 8.37 24.99 -1.71
N HIS A 122 9.53 25.31 -2.30
CA HIS A 122 9.62 25.94 -3.61
C HIS A 122 9.55 24.87 -4.70
N SER A 123 8.48 24.88 -5.51
CA SER A 123 8.27 23.81 -6.49
C SER A 123 8.91 24.10 -7.85
N GLU A 124 9.08 25.37 -8.21
CA GLU A 124 9.46 25.81 -9.56
C GLU A 124 10.66 25.06 -10.17
N PRO A 125 11.75 24.75 -9.42
CA PRO A 125 12.84 23.93 -9.93
C PRO A 125 12.41 22.53 -10.41
N LEU A 126 11.40 21.93 -9.76
CA LEU A 126 10.86 20.63 -10.12
C LEU A 126 10.04 20.67 -11.43
N ASN A 127 9.49 21.84 -11.79
CA ASN A 127 8.66 22.00 -12.99
C ASN A 127 9.45 21.82 -14.30
N GLN A 128 10.78 21.77 -14.25
CA GLN A 128 11.63 21.40 -15.38
C GLN A 128 11.55 19.92 -15.74
N ILE A 129 11.19 19.06 -14.79
CA ILE A 129 10.95 17.64 -15.06
C ILE A 129 9.64 17.54 -15.83
N LYS A 130 9.73 17.12 -17.11
CA LYS A 130 8.58 16.95 -18.01
C LYS A 130 8.17 15.48 -18.10
N ASN A 131 7.06 15.23 -18.79
CA ASN A 131 6.57 13.89 -19.14
C ASN A 131 6.25 12.97 -17.95
N MET A 132 5.75 13.54 -16.85
CA MET A 132 5.22 12.75 -15.74
C MET A 132 3.70 12.68 -15.77
N THR A 133 3.15 11.56 -15.29
CA THR A 133 1.70 11.32 -15.16
C THR A 133 1.04 12.18 -14.08
N LYS A 134 1.82 12.66 -13.10
CA LYS A 134 1.45 13.64 -12.06
C LYS A 134 2.57 14.69 -11.95
N SER A 135 2.27 15.85 -11.33
CA SER A 135 3.27 16.88 -11.08
C SER A 135 4.50 16.29 -10.35
N PRO A 136 5.75 16.64 -10.73
CA PRO A 136 6.96 16.26 -10.00
C PRO A 136 6.88 16.57 -8.50
N LEU A 137 6.24 17.69 -8.13
CA LEU A 137 5.99 18.08 -6.75
C LEU A 137 5.12 17.05 -6.00
N TYR A 138 4.15 16.42 -6.66
CA TYR A 138 3.32 15.37 -6.06
C TYR A 138 4.19 14.25 -5.49
N TYR A 139 5.14 13.73 -6.27
CA TYR A 139 6.00 12.61 -5.85
C TYR A 139 6.95 13.00 -4.73
N PHE A 140 7.52 14.21 -4.81
CA PHE A 140 8.37 14.76 -3.76
C PHE A 140 7.60 14.86 -2.43
N LEU A 141 6.40 15.45 -2.45
CA LEU A 141 5.57 15.57 -1.26
C LEU A 141 5.07 14.21 -0.76
N GLU A 142 4.70 13.29 -1.65
CA GLU A 142 4.26 11.93 -1.28
C GLU A 142 5.34 11.19 -0.48
N GLY A 143 6.56 11.14 -0.99
CA GLY A 143 7.67 10.51 -0.28
C GLY A 143 8.02 11.23 1.03
N GLY A 144 7.99 12.57 1.02
CA GLY A 144 8.20 13.38 2.21
C GLY A 144 7.18 13.10 3.32
N LEU A 145 5.90 12.98 2.98
CA LEU A 145 4.83 12.77 3.95
C LEU A 145 4.77 11.32 4.45
N LEU A 146 4.97 10.34 3.57
CA LEU A 146 5.05 8.93 3.96
C LEU A 146 6.19 8.68 4.96
N SER A 147 7.32 9.39 4.80
CA SER A 147 8.48 9.27 5.68
C SER A 147 8.25 9.78 7.10
N THR A 148 7.17 10.54 7.34
CA THR A 148 6.85 11.12 8.66
C THR A 148 6.16 10.14 9.61
N TYR A 149 5.64 9.02 9.10
CA TYR A 149 4.88 8.05 9.89
C TYR A 149 5.73 7.43 10.99
N GLU A 150 5.14 7.32 12.18
CA GLU A 150 5.68 6.59 13.32
C GLU A 150 4.55 5.85 14.02
N PHE A 151 4.81 4.59 14.38
CA PHE A 151 3.89 3.80 15.18
C PHE A 151 4.28 3.87 16.66
N ILE A 152 3.62 4.78 17.39
CA ILE A 152 3.90 5.05 18.81
C ILE A 152 2.69 4.84 19.72
N THR A 153 1.57 4.33 19.16
CA THR A 153 0.26 4.18 19.82
C THR A 153 0.32 3.52 21.20
N TYR A 154 1.17 2.51 21.38
CA TYR A 154 1.29 1.75 22.63
C TYR A 154 2.52 2.15 23.48
N LYS A 155 3.25 3.20 23.10
CA LYS A 155 4.38 3.71 23.90
C LYS A 155 3.90 4.72 24.93
N THR A 156 4.28 4.53 26.18
CA THR A 156 3.96 5.47 27.29
C THR A 156 4.95 6.62 27.42
N LYS A 157 6.16 6.47 26.88
CA LYS A 157 7.19 7.51 26.80
C LYS A 157 7.41 7.88 25.33
N ILE A 158 7.14 9.14 24.99
CA ILE A 158 7.31 9.70 23.65
C ILE A 158 8.23 10.91 23.78
N ASP A 159 9.40 10.85 23.16
CA ASP A 159 10.39 11.93 23.20
C ASP A 159 10.03 13.03 22.19
N GLY A 160 9.09 13.89 22.58
CA GLY A 160 8.68 15.07 21.81
C GLY A 160 7.88 14.74 20.53
N ASN A 161 6.79 15.47 20.29
CA ASN A 161 6.04 15.31 19.05
C ASN A 161 6.69 16.14 17.93
N LYS A 162 7.51 15.51 17.09
CA LYS A 162 8.16 16.14 15.93
C LYS A 162 7.24 16.15 14.70
N ALA A 163 5.98 16.55 14.86
CA ALA A 163 5.02 16.60 13.76
C ALA A 163 5.03 17.97 13.07
N PHE A 164 4.99 17.97 11.74
CA PHE A 164 4.78 19.19 10.97
C PHE A 164 3.36 19.71 11.19
N LYS A 165 3.25 20.97 11.63
CA LYS A 165 1.96 21.66 11.77
C LYS A 165 1.45 22.12 10.40
N GLU A 166 2.34 22.65 9.58
CA GLU A 166 1.99 23.27 8.31
C GLU A 166 3.04 23.03 7.23
N ILE A 167 2.56 22.77 6.00
CA ILE A 167 3.38 22.70 4.79
C ILE A 167 2.81 23.73 3.82
N ILE A 168 3.59 24.76 3.56
CA ILE A 168 3.30 25.84 2.62
C ILE A 168 3.90 25.47 1.27
N ILE A 169 3.08 25.46 0.23
CA ILE A 169 3.53 25.15 -1.13
C ILE A 169 3.49 26.44 -1.94
N LEU A 170 4.61 26.77 -2.58
CA LEU A 170 4.81 27.97 -3.38
C LEU A 170 4.67 27.64 -4.86
N ASP A 171 3.42 27.52 -5.29
CA ASP A 171 3.05 27.13 -6.65
C ASP A 171 1.55 27.40 -6.87
N GLU A 172 1.23 27.94 -8.04
CA GLU A 172 -0.11 28.40 -8.40
C GLU A 172 -1.08 27.24 -8.75
N GLU A 173 -0.60 26.01 -9.05
CA GLU A 173 -1.41 24.90 -9.57
C GLU A 173 -1.68 23.75 -8.56
N VAL A 174 -1.43 23.98 -7.27
CA VAL A 174 -1.28 22.91 -6.26
C VAL A 174 -2.58 22.40 -5.64
N GLU A 175 -3.62 23.24 -5.58
CA GLU A 175 -4.86 22.89 -4.86
C GLU A 175 -5.51 21.63 -5.43
N VAL A 176 -5.32 21.36 -6.72
CA VAL A 176 -5.99 20.26 -7.44
C VAL A 176 -5.57 18.87 -6.92
N PHE A 177 -4.29 18.65 -6.60
CA PHE A 177 -3.82 17.31 -6.19
C PHE A 177 -3.60 17.14 -4.68
N THR A 178 -3.45 18.23 -3.92
CA THR A 178 -3.11 18.15 -2.49
C THR A 178 -4.17 17.47 -1.64
N LYS A 179 -5.46 17.66 -1.96
CA LYS A 179 -6.56 16.96 -1.26
C LYS A 179 -6.46 15.43 -1.43
N ASN A 180 -6.20 14.97 -2.65
CA ASN A 180 -6.06 13.55 -2.95
C ASN A 180 -4.80 12.98 -2.30
N LEU A 181 -3.68 13.71 -2.40
CA LEU A 181 -2.43 13.32 -1.74
C LEU A 181 -2.61 13.20 -0.22
N TYR A 182 -3.24 14.19 0.43
CA TYR A 182 -3.53 14.13 1.86
C TYR A 182 -4.35 12.88 2.22
N SER A 183 -5.39 12.59 1.43
CA SER A 183 -6.23 11.40 1.63
C SER A 183 -5.45 10.10 1.46
N ILE A 184 -4.49 10.03 0.51
CA ILE A 184 -3.58 8.88 0.34
C ILE A 184 -2.67 8.70 1.57
N ILE A 185 -2.11 9.79 2.10
CA ILE A 185 -1.25 9.74 3.29
C ILE A 185 -2.02 9.29 4.53
N GLU A 186 -3.21 9.85 4.78
CA GLU A 186 -4.05 9.43 5.90
C GLU A 186 -4.53 7.97 5.75
N THR A 187 -4.77 7.54 4.51
CA THR A 187 -5.07 6.14 4.22
C THR A 187 -3.87 5.23 4.52
N SER A 188 -2.66 5.64 4.13
CA SER A 188 -1.42 4.92 4.49
C SER A 188 -1.23 4.80 5.99
N ARG A 189 -1.47 5.88 6.73
CA ARG A 189 -1.40 5.89 8.20
C ARG A 189 -2.38 4.87 8.80
N LEU A 190 -3.66 4.94 8.42
CA LEU A 190 -4.67 3.99 8.89
C LEU A 190 -4.30 2.54 8.57
N THR A 191 -3.93 2.24 7.32
CA THR A 191 -3.55 0.89 6.91
C THR A 191 -2.37 0.38 7.75
N ARG A 192 -1.34 1.20 7.93
CA ARG A 192 -0.14 0.82 8.68
C ARG A 192 -0.41 0.72 10.19
N ASP A 193 -1.29 1.54 10.75
CA ASP A 193 -1.70 1.46 12.15
C ASP A 193 -2.45 0.17 12.45
N LEU A 194 -3.36 -0.24 11.56
CA LEU A 194 -4.09 -1.51 11.69
C LEU A 194 -3.14 -2.70 11.67
N ILE A 195 -2.21 -2.73 10.69
CA ILE A 195 -1.25 -3.83 10.55
C ILE A 195 -0.26 -3.86 11.73
N ASN A 196 0.25 -2.71 12.18
CA ASN A 196 1.20 -2.66 13.29
C ASN A 196 0.57 -2.97 14.65
N SER A 197 -0.74 -2.86 14.78
CA SER A 197 -1.43 -3.09 16.03
C SER A 197 -1.42 -4.58 16.41
N PRO A 198 -1.30 -4.92 17.70
CA PRO A 198 -1.25 -6.31 18.11
C PRO A 198 -2.66 -6.94 18.09
N SER A 199 -2.69 -8.25 17.83
CA SER A 199 -3.92 -9.01 17.58
C SER A 199 -4.90 -9.02 18.76
N ASN A 200 -4.40 -8.84 19.99
CA ASN A 200 -5.26 -8.70 21.17
C ASN A 200 -6.10 -7.41 21.18
N TYR A 201 -5.79 -6.43 20.32
CA TYR A 201 -6.63 -5.24 20.11
C TYR A 201 -7.36 -5.29 18.76
N VAL A 202 -6.69 -5.78 17.71
CA VAL A 202 -7.25 -5.86 16.36
C VAL A 202 -7.79 -7.26 16.10
N THR A 203 -8.96 -7.53 16.67
CA THR A 203 -9.71 -8.78 16.46
C THR A 203 -10.59 -8.69 15.20
N PRO A 204 -11.20 -9.80 14.72
CA PRO A 204 -12.06 -9.77 13.53
C PRO A 204 -13.24 -8.79 13.67
N LEU A 205 -13.86 -8.72 14.84
CA LEU A 205 -14.95 -7.78 15.11
C LEU A 205 -14.46 -6.32 15.18
N PHE A 206 -13.22 -6.09 15.62
CA PHE A 206 -12.63 -4.75 15.56
C PHE A 206 -12.49 -4.26 14.11
N LEU A 207 -12.09 -5.13 13.17
CA LEU A 207 -12.05 -4.77 11.75
C LEU A 207 -13.43 -4.37 11.22
N TYR A 208 -14.48 -5.10 11.61
CA TYR A 208 -15.86 -4.74 11.27
C TYR A 208 -16.22 -3.35 11.80
N GLU A 209 -15.96 -3.09 13.08
CA GLU A 209 -16.26 -1.80 13.71
C GLU A 209 -15.46 -0.66 13.07
N LYS A 210 -14.23 -0.92 12.62
CA LYS A 210 -13.45 0.06 11.85
C LYS A 210 -14.12 0.43 10.54
N VAL A 211 -14.56 -0.55 9.75
CA VAL A 211 -15.31 -0.27 8.52
C VAL A 211 -16.63 0.46 8.82
N ARG A 212 -17.38 0.02 9.82
CA ARG A 212 -18.66 0.61 10.25
C ARG A 212 -18.53 2.06 10.74
N SER A 213 -17.35 2.43 11.25
CA SER A 213 -17.05 3.79 11.70
C SER A 213 -16.91 4.80 10.56
N ILE A 214 -16.61 4.33 9.34
CA ILE A 214 -16.48 5.19 8.15
C ILE A 214 -17.89 5.66 7.74
N LYS A 215 -18.17 6.97 7.90
CA LYS A 215 -19.47 7.56 7.57
C LYS A 215 -19.47 8.16 6.18
N SER A 216 -20.34 7.65 5.31
CA SER A 216 -20.53 8.18 3.96
C SER A 216 -21.90 7.78 3.41
N PRO A 217 -22.58 8.65 2.64
CA PRO A 217 -23.81 8.26 1.95
C PRO A 217 -23.58 7.22 0.84
N TYR A 218 -22.33 7.04 0.39
CA TYR A 218 -21.97 6.11 -0.66
C TYR A 218 -21.46 4.76 -0.15
N LEU A 219 -21.24 4.61 1.16
CA LEU A 219 -20.69 3.38 1.76
C LEU A 219 -21.75 2.65 2.57
N LYS A 220 -21.99 1.38 2.23
CA LYS A 220 -22.82 0.47 3.01
C LYS A 220 -21.96 -0.66 3.58
N THR A 221 -22.05 -0.87 4.89
CA THR A 221 -21.36 -1.97 5.57
C THR A 221 -22.35 -3.04 6.01
N LYS A 222 -22.05 -4.31 5.74
CA LYS A 222 -22.80 -5.48 6.22
C LYS A 222 -21.84 -6.47 6.88
N LEU A 223 -22.28 -7.08 7.97
CA LEU A 223 -21.62 -8.21 8.60
C LEU A 223 -22.43 -9.48 8.27
N LEU A 224 -21.76 -10.53 7.80
CA LEU A 224 -22.31 -11.88 7.83
C LEU A 224 -21.75 -12.58 9.06
N THR A 225 -22.65 -13.06 9.90
CA THR A 225 -22.29 -13.87 11.07
C THR A 225 -21.93 -15.29 10.62
N GLU A 226 -21.34 -16.08 11.51
CA GLU A 226 -21.07 -17.51 11.26
C GLU A 226 -22.31 -18.28 10.80
N LYS A 227 -23.48 -17.96 11.38
CA LYS A 227 -24.77 -18.55 10.97
C LYS A 227 -25.19 -18.14 9.56
N ASP A 228 -24.88 -16.92 9.14
CA ASP A 228 -25.14 -16.47 7.78
C ASP A 228 -24.20 -17.16 6.79
N CYS A 229 -22.92 -17.27 7.15
CA CYS A 229 -21.90 -17.99 6.38
C CYS A 229 -22.24 -19.48 6.22
N GLU A 230 -22.79 -20.13 7.25
CA GLU A 230 -23.21 -21.54 7.18
C GLU A 230 -24.36 -21.72 6.17
N LYS A 231 -25.36 -20.83 6.20
CA LYS A 231 -26.46 -20.82 5.21
C LYS A 231 -25.98 -20.57 3.78
N LEU A 232 -24.85 -19.86 3.64
CA LEU A 232 -24.21 -19.58 2.36
C LEU A 232 -23.21 -20.67 1.95
N ALA A 233 -23.05 -21.73 2.76
CA ALA A 233 -22.10 -22.82 2.55
C ALA A 233 -20.63 -22.37 2.46
N MET A 234 -20.26 -21.30 3.18
CA MET A 234 -18.88 -20.78 3.25
C MET A 234 -18.02 -21.62 4.20
N LYS A 235 -17.92 -22.93 3.95
CA LYS A 235 -17.26 -23.85 4.89
C LYS A 235 -15.74 -23.71 4.90
N GLY A 236 -15.12 -23.17 3.85
CA GLY A 236 -13.69 -22.86 3.84
C GLY A 236 -13.36 -21.74 4.82
N PHE A 237 -14.16 -20.66 4.83
CA PHE A 237 -14.04 -19.61 5.83
C PHE A 237 -14.32 -20.13 7.25
N LEU A 238 -15.44 -20.86 7.43
CA LEU A 238 -15.86 -21.35 8.74
C LEU A 238 -14.92 -22.40 9.34
N SER A 239 -14.29 -23.25 8.51
CA SER A 239 -13.34 -24.25 9.01
C SER A 239 -12.12 -23.59 9.65
N VAL A 240 -11.62 -22.51 9.05
CA VAL A 240 -10.48 -21.73 9.58
C VAL A 240 -10.85 -21.08 10.91
N ALA A 241 -12.04 -20.48 10.98
CA ALA A 241 -12.48 -19.76 12.18
C ALA A 241 -12.72 -20.64 13.41
N LYS A 242 -13.01 -21.92 13.19
CA LYS A 242 -13.54 -22.84 14.21
C LYS A 242 -12.65 -23.01 15.45
N GLY A 243 -11.35 -22.76 15.32
CA GLY A 243 -10.38 -22.91 16.41
C GLY A 243 -10.24 -21.69 17.32
N SER A 244 -10.79 -20.52 16.98
CA SER A 244 -10.65 -19.32 17.82
C SER A 244 -11.89 -19.08 18.70
N ASN A 245 -11.66 -18.46 19.86
CA ASN A 245 -12.71 -17.90 20.71
C ASN A 245 -13.14 -16.48 20.25
N GLU A 246 -12.31 -15.81 19.44
CA GLU A 246 -12.69 -14.56 18.79
C GLU A 246 -13.73 -14.85 17.71
N ARG A 247 -14.85 -14.11 17.76
CA ARG A 247 -15.93 -14.31 16.79
C ARG A 247 -15.46 -13.89 15.41
N SER A 248 -15.63 -14.78 14.43
CA SER A 248 -15.32 -14.47 13.05
C SER A 248 -16.31 -13.44 12.47
N ALA A 249 -15.84 -12.68 11.48
CA ALA A 249 -16.59 -11.58 10.87
C ALA A 249 -16.35 -11.54 9.36
N PHE A 250 -17.30 -12.03 8.57
CA PHE A 250 -17.25 -11.82 7.13
C PHE A 250 -17.86 -10.46 6.80
N ILE A 251 -17.00 -9.48 6.52
CA ILE A 251 -17.35 -8.07 6.38
C ILE A 251 -17.50 -7.73 4.91
N ILE A 252 -18.57 -7.02 4.58
CA ILE A 252 -18.86 -6.49 3.25
C ILE A 252 -18.93 -4.98 3.35
N ALA A 253 -18.13 -4.29 2.53
CA ALA A 253 -18.12 -2.85 2.39
C ALA A 253 -18.43 -2.49 0.93
N GLU A 254 -19.64 -2.02 0.65
CA GLU A 254 -20.06 -1.62 -0.70
C GLU A 254 -19.98 -0.09 -0.82
N TYR A 255 -18.98 0.40 -1.56
CA TYR A 255 -18.91 1.80 -1.99
C TYR A 255 -19.54 1.95 -3.37
N LYS A 256 -20.60 2.75 -3.47
CA LYS A 256 -21.39 2.87 -4.70
C LYS A 256 -21.73 4.32 -5.01
N LYS A 257 -20.85 4.97 -5.76
CA LYS A 257 -21.10 6.27 -6.40
C LYS A 257 -21.24 6.14 -7.92
N GLY A 258 -20.40 5.30 -8.53
CA GLY A 258 -20.42 5.01 -9.96
C GLY A 258 -21.47 3.99 -10.37
N LYS A 259 -21.86 4.04 -11.66
CA LYS A 259 -22.87 3.14 -12.27
C LYS A 259 -22.30 1.89 -12.95
N SER A 260 -20.97 1.80 -13.07
CA SER A 260 -20.33 0.67 -13.76
C SER A 260 -20.43 -0.63 -12.94
N ALA A 261 -20.21 -1.77 -13.61
CA ALA A 261 -20.02 -3.04 -12.91
C ALA A 261 -18.92 -2.89 -11.84
N PRO A 262 -19.10 -3.48 -10.65
CA PRO A 262 -18.20 -3.24 -9.54
C PRO A 262 -16.83 -3.87 -9.74
N ILE A 263 -15.83 -3.31 -9.07
CA ILE A 263 -14.58 -3.98 -8.77
C ILE A 263 -14.76 -4.66 -7.41
N VAL A 264 -14.50 -5.96 -7.30
CA VAL A 264 -14.47 -6.66 -6.02
C VAL A 264 -13.03 -6.72 -5.54
N LEU A 265 -12.76 -6.15 -4.37
CA LEU A 265 -11.48 -6.21 -3.67
C LEU A 265 -11.61 -7.14 -2.46
N ILE A 266 -10.76 -8.15 -2.36
CA ILE A 266 -10.78 -9.13 -1.27
C ILE A 266 -9.47 -9.02 -0.50
N GLY A 267 -9.54 -8.74 0.78
CA GLY A 267 -8.35 -8.63 1.62
C GLY A 267 -8.25 -9.80 2.58
N LYS A 268 -7.15 -10.58 2.53
CA LYS A 268 -6.86 -11.58 3.59
C LYS A 268 -6.90 -10.89 4.95
N SER A 269 -7.74 -11.39 5.85
CA SER A 269 -8.08 -10.72 7.11
C SER A 269 -7.89 -11.65 8.30
N ILE A 270 -6.82 -12.44 8.29
CA ILE A 270 -6.46 -13.30 9.41
C ILE A 270 -5.78 -12.44 10.49
N THR A 271 -6.49 -12.11 11.56
CA THR A 271 -5.99 -11.15 12.57
C THR A 271 -4.86 -11.70 13.42
N PHE A 272 -4.77 -13.02 13.52
CA PHE A 272 -3.61 -13.74 14.01
C PHE A 272 -3.59 -15.14 13.39
N ASP A 273 -2.42 -15.55 12.92
CA ASP A 273 -2.20 -16.86 12.32
C ASP A 273 -1.16 -17.66 13.09
N SER A 274 -1.60 -18.61 13.91
CA SER A 274 -0.68 -19.54 14.56
C SER A 274 -0.33 -20.76 13.69
N GLY A 275 -0.96 -20.88 12.52
CA GLY A 275 -1.00 -22.08 11.68
C GLY A 275 -2.02 -23.14 12.08
N GLY A 276 -2.82 -22.91 13.14
CA GLY A 276 -3.77 -23.89 13.65
C GLY A 276 -3.07 -25.15 14.18
N ILE A 277 -3.56 -26.34 13.82
CA ILE A 277 -2.96 -27.64 14.21
C ILE A 277 -1.59 -27.86 13.55
N SER A 278 -1.40 -27.38 12.31
CA SER A 278 -0.11 -27.22 11.65
C SER A 278 0.69 -26.04 12.24
N ILE A 279 0.94 -26.09 13.55
CA ILE A 279 1.46 -24.95 14.32
C ILE A 279 2.79 -24.43 13.78
N LYS A 280 2.90 -23.10 13.66
CA LYS A 280 4.14 -22.42 13.28
C LYS A 280 5.21 -22.51 14.39
N PRO A 281 6.50 -22.45 14.05
CA PRO A 281 7.57 -22.29 15.04
C PRO A 281 7.42 -20.99 15.85
N SER A 282 7.96 -20.97 17.07
CA SER A 282 7.92 -19.79 17.94
C SER A 282 8.67 -18.58 17.37
N GLU A 283 9.71 -18.81 16.57
CA GLU A 283 10.52 -17.75 15.99
C GLU A 283 9.70 -16.94 14.97
N GLY A 284 9.50 -15.64 15.24
CA GLY A 284 8.78 -14.73 14.36
C GLY A 284 7.26 -14.87 14.41
N LEU A 285 6.71 -15.73 15.27
CA LEU A 285 5.27 -15.93 15.41
C LEU A 285 4.53 -14.64 15.80
N GLU A 286 5.18 -13.74 16.54
CA GLU A 286 4.62 -12.43 16.90
C GLU A 286 4.33 -11.54 15.68
N LYS A 287 4.96 -11.82 14.53
CA LYS A 287 4.74 -11.12 13.26
C LYS A 287 3.47 -11.58 12.55
N MET A 288 2.86 -12.69 12.95
CA MET A 288 1.62 -13.19 12.33
C MET A 288 0.40 -12.32 12.66
N ARG A 289 0.56 -11.30 13.50
CA ARG A 289 -0.39 -10.16 13.56
C ARG A 289 -0.49 -9.38 12.24
N TYR A 290 0.51 -9.46 11.37
CA TYR A 290 0.51 -8.81 10.06
C TYR A 290 -0.34 -9.53 9.03
N ASP A 291 -0.89 -10.71 9.36
CA ASP A 291 -1.54 -11.60 8.41
C ASP A 291 -2.96 -11.16 7.96
N MET A 292 -3.35 -9.97 8.44
CA MET A 292 -4.53 -9.20 8.05
C MET A 292 -4.20 -8.01 7.16
N ALA A 293 -2.95 -7.90 6.66
CA ALA A 293 -2.51 -6.74 5.88
C ALA A 293 -3.31 -6.49 4.62
N GLY A 294 -3.73 -7.55 3.92
CA GLY A 294 -4.62 -7.43 2.77
C GLY A 294 -5.96 -6.78 3.15
N GLY A 295 -6.56 -7.23 4.26
CA GLY A 295 -7.76 -6.63 4.85
C GLY A 295 -7.56 -5.16 5.19
N ALA A 296 -6.46 -4.81 5.87
CA ALA A 296 -6.14 -3.42 6.21
C ALA A 296 -6.00 -2.51 4.97
N VAL A 297 -5.43 -3.02 3.89
CA VAL A 297 -5.36 -2.31 2.60
C VAL A 297 -6.76 -2.05 2.07
N VAL A 298 -7.64 -3.07 2.02
CA VAL A 298 -9.03 -2.89 1.57
C VAL A 298 -9.78 -1.88 2.44
N ILE A 299 -9.69 -1.95 3.77
CA ILE A 299 -10.30 -0.94 4.67
C ILE A 299 -9.82 0.47 4.35
N GLY A 300 -8.51 0.63 4.15
CA GLY A 300 -7.91 1.91 3.76
C GLY A 300 -8.48 2.44 2.45
N ILE A 301 -8.57 1.60 1.42
CA ILE A 301 -9.15 1.96 0.12
C ILE A 301 -10.61 2.39 0.28
N MET A 302 -11.42 1.66 1.06
CA MET A 302 -12.81 2.04 1.30
C MET A 302 -12.92 3.42 1.95
N LYS A 303 -12.06 3.74 2.92
CA LYS A 303 -11.97 5.09 3.51
C LYS A 303 -11.59 6.13 2.45
N PHE A 304 -10.52 5.90 1.70
CA PHE A 304 -10.06 6.81 0.65
C PHE A 304 -11.20 7.15 -0.32
N LEU A 305 -11.89 6.13 -0.85
CA LEU A 305 -12.99 6.30 -1.80
C LEU A 305 -14.09 7.20 -1.24
N THR A 306 -14.42 7.09 0.05
CA THR A 306 -15.41 7.95 0.69
C THR A 306 -14.96 9.40 0.88
N GLU A 307 -13.69 9.63 1.16
CA GLU A 307 -13.12 10.96 1.40
C GLU A 307 -12.97 11.76 0.10
N VAL A 308 -12.46 11.10 -0.94
CA VAL A 308 -12.34 11.74 -2.27
C VAL A 308 -13.63 11.68 -3.07
N GLN A 309 -14.60 10.87 -2.62
CA GLN A 309 -15.86 10.60 -3.31
C GLN A 309 -15.63 10.24 -4.79
N LEU A 310 -14.71 9.31 -5.05
CA LEU A 310 -14.38 8.89 -6.42
C LEU A 310 -15.62 8.31 -7.10
N ASP A 311 -15.86 8.59 -8.38
CA ASP A 311 -16.99 8.03 -9.11
C ASP A 311 -16.80 6.54 -9.42
N ALA A 312 -16.78 5.68 -8.41
CA ALA A 312 -16.48 4.26 -8.53
C ALA A 312 -17.56 3.39 -7.88
N HIS A 313 -17.58 2.11 -8.26
CA HIS A 313 -18.37 1.08 -7.62
C HIS A 313 -17.41 -0.03 -7.20
N VAL A 314 -17.18 -0.14 -5.88
CA VAL A 314 -16.16 -1.03 -5.31
C VAL A 314 -16.77 -1.80 -4.15
N ILE A 315 -16.56 -3.12 -4.15
CA ILE A 315 -16.99 -4.02 -3.07
C ILE A 315 -15.74 -4.52 -2.35
N GLY A 316 -15.53 -4.09 -1.11
CA GLY A 316 -14.53 -4.66 -0.22
C GLY A 316 -15.11 -5.87 0.52
N LEU A 317 -14.46 -7.03 0.40
CA LEU A 317 -14.79 -8.24 1.14
C LEU A 317 -13.63 -8.60 2.07
N LEU A 318 -13.93 -8.80 3.35
CA LEU A 318 -12.95 -9.14 4.38
C LEU A 318 -13.43 -10.38 5.14
N PRO A 319 -12.95 -11.59 4.80
CA PRO A 319 -13.27 -12.80 5.56
C PRO A 319 -12.42 -12.82 6.84
N ALA A 320 -12.79 -12.01 7.84
CA ALA A 320 -11.96 -11.81 9.03
C ALA A 320 -12.14 -12.90 10.07
N THR A 321 -11.03 -13.47 10.54
CA THR A 321 -11.00 -14.51 11.59
C THR A 321 -9.60 -14.61 12.19
N GLU A 322 -9.43 -15.40 13.25
CA GLU A 322 -8.13 -15.92 13.69
C GLU A 322 -7.99 -17.40 13.30
N ASN A 323 -6.74 -17.84 13.09
CA ASN A 323 -6.40 -19.24 12.90
C ASN A 323 -5.62 -19.74 14.13
N MET A 324 -6.28 -20.54 14.97
CA MET A 324 -5.79 -20.94 16.29
C MET A 324 -5.90 -22.46 16.49
N PRO A 325 -4.97 -23.12 17.19
CA PRO A 325 -5.16 -24.49 17.64
C PRO A 325 -6.20 -24.52 18.77
N ASP A 326 -7.14 -25.44 18.67
CA ASP A 326 -8.12 -25.76 19.71
C ASP A 326 -8.63 -27.20 19.48
N GLY A 327 -9.31 -27.77 20.48
CA GLY A 327 -10.00 -29.06 20.33
C GLY A 327 -11.08 -29.05 19.22
N ASN A 328 -11.60 -27.87 18.85
CA ASN A 328 -12.59 -27.71 17.79
C ASN A 328 -11.99 -27.38 16.42
N ALA A 329 -10.68 -27.11 16.33
CA ALA A 329 -10.02 -26.69 15.11
C ALA A 329 -10.13 -27.76 14.00
N TYR A 330 -10.18 -27.30 12.76
CA TYR A 330 -10.01 -28.17 11.60
C TYR A 330 -8.59 -28.74 11.56
N LYS A 331 -8.43 -29.91 10.94
CA LYS A 331 -7.22 -30.73 11.01
C LYS A 331 -6.71 -31.09 9.62
N PRO A 332 -5.41 -31.37 9.47
CA PRO A 332 -4.92 -32.11 8.31
C PRO A 332 -5.69 -33.42 8.13
N GLY A 333 -6.10 -33.72 6.90
CA GLY A 333 -6.95 -34.84 6.50
C GLY A 333 -8.46 -34.53 6.47
N ASP A 334 -8.92 -33.40 7.04
CA ASP A 334 -10.33 -33.00 6.91
C ASP A 334 -10.66 -32.68 5.44
N VAL A 335 -11.89 -32.95 5.01
CA VAL A 335 -12.41 -32.54 3.69
C VAL A 335 -13.48 -31.47 3.89
N VAL A 336 -13.28 -30.32 3.25
CA VAL A 336 -14.14 -29.13 3.37
C VAL A 336 -14.85 -28.87 2.05
N LYS A 337 -16.19 -28.75 2.08
CA LYS A 337 -16.99 -28.40 0.90
C LYS A 337 -17.18 -26.88 0.81
N MET A 338 -16.51 -26.26 -0.15
CA MET A 338 -16.46 -24.82 -0.38
C MET A 338 -17.78 -24.25 -0.90
N MET A 339 -17.93 -22.92 -0.89
CA MET A 339 -19.14 -22.23 -1.32
C MET A 339 -19.53 -22.52 -2.78
N ASN A 340 -18.55 -22.74 -3.67
CA ASN A 340 -18.80 -23.09 -5.08
C ASN A 340 -19.18 -24.57 -5.28
N GLY A 341 -19.16 -25.37 -4.21
CA GLY A 341 -19.48 -26.80 -4.22
C GLY A 341 -18.27 -27.73 -4.31
N MET A 342 -17.08 -27.23 -4.66
CA MET A 342 -15.84 -28.02 -4.70
C MET A 342 -15.46 -28.51 -3.31
N THR A 343 -14.83 -29.67 -3.25
CA THR A 343 -14.29 -30.26 -2.03
C THR A 343 -12.78 -30.09 -1.97
N VAL A 344 -12.28 -29.69 -0.79
CA VAL A 344 -10.87 -29.42 -0.55
C VAL A 344 -10.38 -30.30 0.59
N GLU A 345 -9.38 -31.13 0.32
CA GLU A 345 -8.61 -31.84 1.34
C GLU A 345 -7.64 -30.89 2.03
N ILE A 346 -7.68 -30.85 3.35
CA ILE A 346 -6.80 -30.02 4.15
C ILE A 346 -5.50 -30.78 4.39
N ILE A 347 -4.42 -30.35 3.77
CA ILE A 347 -3.08 -30.91 4.00
C ILE A 347 -2.35 -30.12 5.09
N SER A 348 -2.58 -28.81 5.13
CA SER A 348 -2.02 -27.95 6.16
C SER A 348 -3.04 -26.92 6.61
N THR A 349 -3.22 -26.78 7.92
CA THR A 349 -4.05 -25.71 8.49
C THR A 349 -3.31 -24.36 8.52
N ASP A 350 -2.04 -24.33 8.12
CA ASP A 350 -1.23 -23.11 7.90
C ASP A 350 -1.38 -22.55 6.47
N ALA A 351 -2.24 -23.20 5.68
CA ALA A 351 -2.68 -22.74 4.37
C ALA A 351 -4.15 -22.29 4.45
N GLU A 352 -4.48 -21.51 5.48
CA GLU A 352 -5.80 -21.01 5.85
C GLU A 352 -6.26 -19.84 4.99
N GLY A 353 -5.36 -18.91 4.64
CA GLY A 353 -5.70 -17.68 3.94
C GLY A 353 -6.44 -17.96 2.63
N ARG A 354 -5.94 -18.90 1.84
CA ARG A 354 -6.55 -19.28 0.56
C ARG A 354 -7.95 -19.88 0.72
N MET A 355 -8.22 -20.57 1.83
CA MET A 355 -9.54 -21.13 2.13
C MET A 355 -10.57 -20.02 2.35
N THR A 356 -10.19 -19.02 3.16
CA THR A 356 -11.07 -17.87 3.45
C THR A 356 -11.31 -16.99 2.21
N ILE A 357 -10.27 -16.78 1.40
CA ILE A 357 -10.33 -15.98 0.17
C ILE A 357 -11.16 -16.69 -0.91
N ALA A 358 -11.03 -18.01 -1.07
CA ALA A 358 -11.80 -18.78 -2.05
C ALA A 358 -13.33 -18.64 -1.88
N ASP A 359 -13.82 -18.72 -0.64
CA ASP A 359 -15.24 -18.46 -0.36
C ASP A 359 -15.62 -16.99 -0.61
N ALA A 360 -14.72 -16.04 -0.32
CA ALA A 360 -14.94 -14.63 -0.61
C ALA A 360 -14.98 -14.31 -2.11
N ILE A 361 -14.12 -14.94 -2.93
CA ILE A 361 -14.14 -14.85 -4.40
C ILE A 361 -15.49 -15.35 -4.91
N THR A 362 -15.90 -16.54 -4.47
CA THR A 362 -17.16 -17.15 -4.87
C THR A 362 -18.35 -16.25 -4.51
N TYR A 363 -18.35 -15.68 -3.31
CA TYR A 363 -19.38 -14.73 -2.86
C TYR A 363 -19.42 -13.47 -3.73
N GLY A 364 -18.26 -12.86 -3.98
CA GLY A 364 -18.11 -11.66 -4.81
C GLY A 364 -18.68 -11.85 -6.21
N ILE A 365 -18.30 -12.95 -6.87
CA ILE A 365 -18.77 -13.29 -8.21
C ILE A 365 -20.28 -13.52 -8.21
N LYS A 366 -20.78 -14.37 -7.30
CA LYS A 366 -22.19 -14.79 -7.27
C LYS A 366 -23.15 -13.62 -7.06
N TYR A 367 -22.81 -12.66 -6.19
CA TYR A 367 -23.73 -11.60 -5.79
C TYR A 367 -23.52 -10.26 -6.50
N TYR A 368 -22.33 -10.00 -7.07
CA TYR A 368 -22.01 -8.67 -7.59
C TYR A 368 -21.70 -8.61 -9.09
N LYS A 369 -21.51 -9.74 -9.79
CA LYS A 369 -21.17 -9.79 -11.23
C LYS A 369 -20.07 -8.78 -11.61
N PRO A 370 -18.88 -8.88 -10.99
CA PRO A 370 -17.87 -7.83 -11.06
C PRO A 370 -17.22 -7.71 -12.44
N LYS A 371 -16.69 -6.51 -12.76
CA LYS A 371 -15.78 -6.32 -13.89
C LYS A 371 -14.45 -7.02 -13.64
N TYR A 372 -13.91 -6.84 -12.43
CA TYR A 372 -12.67 -7.46 -11.96
C TYR A 372 -12.82 -7.92 -10.52
N VAL A 373 -12.18 -9.04 -10.20
CA VAL A 373 -11.94 -9.50 -8.83
C VAL A 373 -10.46 -9.38 -8.55
N ILE A 374 -10.08 -8.73 -7.46
CA ILE A 374 -8.69 -8.61 -7.04
C ILE A 374 -8.61 -9.03 -5.59
N ASP A 375 -7.83 -10.06 -5.29
CA ASP A 375 -7.50 -10.38 -3.92
C ASP A 375 -6.05 -9.99 -3.58
N ILE A 376 -5.86 -9.53 -2.35
CA ILE A 376 -4.57 -9.09 -1.81
C ILE A 376 -4.34 -9.77 -0.47
N ALA A 377 -3.21 -10.46 -0.35
CA ALA A 377 -2.98 -11.36 0.77
C ALA A 377 -1.51 -11.53 1.11
N THR A 378 -1.20 -11.60 2.40
CA THR A 378 0.04 -12.20 2.92
C THR A 378 -0.09 -13.72 2.81
N LEU A 379 0.07 -14.27 1.60
CA LEU A 379 -0.40 -15.64 1.35
C LEU A 379 0.71 -16.68 1.48
N THR A 380 1.91 -16.42 0.98
CA THR A 380 2.95 -17.45 0.96
C THR A 380 4.32 -16.95 1.39
N GLY A 381 4.98 -17.70 2.29
CA GLY A 381 6.39 -17.49 2.60
C GLY A 381 7.30 -17.66 1.38
N ALA A 382 6.86 -18.40 0.35
CA ALA A 382 7.58 -18.55 -0.91
C ALA A 382 7.71 -17.21 -1.66
N CYS A 383 6.70 -16.35 -1.65
CA CYS A 383 6.79 -15.01 -2.25
C CYS A 383 7.89 -14.17 -1.58
N ALA A 384 8.01 -14.23 -0.26
CA ALA A 384 9.07 -13.54 0.48
C ALA A 384 10.47 -14.08 0.14
N ILE A 385 10.62 -15.39 -0.05
CA ILE A 385 11.90 -16.00 -0.49
C ILE A 385 12.26 -15.54 -1.90
N THR A 386 11.29 -15.45 -2.82
CA THR A 386 11.52 -15.09 -4.22
C THR A 386 11.86 -13.61 -4.41
N PHE A 387 11.11 -12.71 -3.76
CA PHE A 387 11.18 -11.27 -4.05
C PHE A 387 11.80 -10.41 -2.93
N GLY A 388 12.17 -11.01 -1.81
CA GLY A 388 12.63 -10.27 -0.63
C GLY A 388 11.56 -9.28 -0.18
N ASN A 389 11.90 -7.98 -0.08
CA ASN A 389 10.95 -6.91 0.25
C ASN A 389 10.71 -5.93 -0.90
N GLU A 390 10.97 -6.35 -2.15
CA GLU A 390 11.06 -5.42 -3.29
C GLU A 390 9.88 -5.45 -4.27
N MET A 391 9.17 -6.58 -4.37
CA MET A 391 8.08 -6.79 -5.33
C MET A 391 6.95 -7.65 -4.74
N ILE A 392 5.74 -7.39 -5.21
CA ILE A 392 4.52 -8.16 -4.97
C ILE A 392 4.44 -9.27 -6.03
N GLY A 393 4.17 -10.51 -5.64
CA GLY A 393 3.89 -11.59 -6.58
C GLY A 393 2.48 -11.43 -7.14
N MET A 394 2.33 -11.27 -8.45
CA MET A 394 1.02 -11.13 -9.11
C MET A 394 0.73 -12.35 -9.97
N MET A 395 -0.47 -12.91 -9.81
CA MET A 395 -0.99 -14.02 -10.62
C MET A 395 -2.39 -13.66 -11.09
N GLY A 396 -2.87 -14.21 -12.20
CA GLY A 396 -4.19 -13.88 -12.70
C GLY A 396 -4.61 -14.67 -13.93
N ASN A 397 -5.86 -14.47 -14.36
CA ASN A 397 -6.43 -15.09 -15.57
C ASN A 397 -6.81 -14.05 -16.65
N SER A 398 -6.41 -12.78 -16.48
CA SER A 398 -6.77 -11.68 -17.37
C SER A 398 -5.57 -10.78 -17.64
N ASN A 399 -5.06 -10.82 -18.88
CA ASN A 399 -3.92 -9.99 -19.31
C ASN A 399 -4.22 -8.49 -19.21
N GLU A 400 -5.46 -8.08 -19.52
CA GLU A 400 -5.92 -6.70 -19.40
C GLU A 400 -5.80 -6.21 -17.95
N LEU A 401 -6.38 -6.96 -17.01
CA LEU A 401 -6.32 -6.62 -15.58
C LEU A 401 -4.87 -6.60 -15.07
N MET A 402 -4.08 -7.62 -15.39
CA MET A 402 -2.68 -7.71 -14.96
C MET A 402 -1.83 -6.55 -15.49
N THR A 403 -2.09 -6.10 -16.72
CA THR A 403 -1.38 -4.96 -17.32
C THR A 403 -1.72 -3.66 -16.59
N LEU A 404 -3.01 -3.40 -16.33
CA LEU A 404 -3.44 -2.23 -15.57
C LEU A 404 -2.85 -2.19 -14.14
N LEU A 405 -2.75 -3.35 -13.49
CA LEU A 405 -2.12 -3.47 -12.17
C LEU A 405 -0.61 -3.24 -12.24
N ARG A 406 0.07 -3.76 -13.28
CA ARG A 406 1.50 -3.55 -13.52
C ARG A 406 1.82 -2.07 -13.71
N ASP A 407 1.05 -1.37 -14.53
CA ASP A 407 1.21 0.06 -14.78
C ASP A 407 0.99 0.88 -13.51
N SER A 408 0.00 0.50 -12.70
CA SER A 408 -0.27 1.13 -11.40
C SER A 408 0.85 0.86 -10.37
N GLY A 409 1.42 -0.35 -10.38
CA GLY A 409 2.57 -0.72 -9.55
C GLY A 409 3.84 0.07 -9.93
N ASN A 410 4.08 0.26 -11.23
CA ASN A 410 5.19 1.07 -11.74
C ASN A 410 5.05 2.55 -11.34
N GLU A 411 3.85 3.10 -11.48
CA GLU A 411 3.53 4.49 -11.11
C GLU A 411 3.78 4.77 -9.62
N THR A 412 3.33 3.85 -8.76
CA THR A 412 3.34 4.02 -7.30
C THR A 412 4.61 3.52 -6.63
N TYR A 413 5.47 2.85 -7.41
CA TYR A 413 6.63 2.11 -6.93
C TYR A 413 6.27 0.97 -5.95
N GLU A 414 5.05 0.46 -6.03
CA GLU A 414 4.60 -0.77 -5.38
C GLU A 414 4.58 -1.89 -6.42
N ARG A 415 5.77 -2.21 -6.94
CA ARG A 415 5.95 -3.06 -8.13
C ARG A 415 5.32 -4.44 -7.93
N VAL A 416 4.66 -4.90 -8.99
CA VAL A 416 4.19 -6.28 -9.12
C VAL A 416 5.04 -7.01 -10.14
N TRP A 417 5.28 -8.29 -9.91
CA TRP A 417 5.89 -9.18 -10.88
C TRP A 417 4.91 -10.29 -11.24
N GLU A 418 4.65 -10.45 -12.52
CA GLU A 418 3.73 -11.46 -13.01
C GLU A 418 4.38 -12.84 -12.92
N MET A 419 3.69 -13.75 -12.23
CA MET A 419 4.06 -15.14 -12.08
C MET A 419 3.17 -16.03 -12.95
N PRO A 420 3.73 -17.09 -13.55
CA PRO A 420 2.97 -17.95 -14.44
C PRO A 420 1.97 -18.84 -13.68
N LEU A 421 0.77 -19.01 -14.23
CA LEU A 421 -0.21 -20.01 -13.79
C LEU A 421 -0.40 -21.07 -14.89
N CYS A 422 0.63 -21.89 -15.10
CA CYS A 422 0.61 -23.01 -16.04
C CYS A 422 -0.17 -24.21 -15.47
N ASP A 423 -0.76 -25.02 -16.35
CA ASP A 423 -1.65 -26.12 -15.97
C ASP A 423 -0.96 -27.22 -15.17
N GLU A 424 0.36 -27.35 -15.26
CA GLU A 424 1.14 -28.27 -14.43
C GLU A 424 0.95 -27.99 -12.93
N PHE A 425 0.71 -26.74 -12.51
CA PHE A 425 0.46 -26.42 -11.11
C PHE A 425 -0.90 -26.92 -10.60
N ASP A 426 -1.83 -27.23 -11.51
CA ASP A 426 -3.10 -27.88 -11.15
C ASP A 426 -2.86 -29.32 -10.68
N GLU A 427 -2.00 -30.05 -11.39
CA GLU A 427 -1.63 -31.43 -11.04
C GLU A 427 -1.02 -31.53 -9.63
N TYR A 428 -0.29 -30.49 -9.19
CA TYR A 428 0.32 -30.45 -7.86
C TYR A 428 -0.72 -30.39 -6.75
N ILE A 429 -1.89 -29.81 -7.02
CA ILE A 429 -2.98 -29.62 -6.04
C ILE A 429 -4.11 -30.63 -6.22
N LYS A 430 -3.98 -31.63 -7.10
CA LYS A 430 -4.92 -32.75 -7.12
C LYS A 430 -4.86 -33.55 -5.82
N SER A 431 -6.02 -34.02 -5.39
CA SER A 431 -6.21 -34.86 -4.20
C SER A 431 -6.76 -36.23 -4.62
N ASP A 432 -6.36 -37.27 -3.90
CA ASP A 432 -6.94 -38.61 -4.04
C ASP A 432 -8.27 -38.76 -3.28
N THR A 433 -8.55 -37.83 -2.35
CA THR A 433 -9.68 -37.87 -1.41
C THR A 433 -10.78 -36.87 -1.77
N ALA A 434 -10.40 -35.71 -2.30
CA ALA A 434 -11.29 -34.58 -2.63
C ALA A 434 -11.00 -34.07 -4.05
N ASP A 435 -11.71 -33.03 -4.51
CA ASP A 435 -11.46 -32.46 -5.84
C ASP A 435 -10.05 -31.87 -5.95
N ILE A 436 -9.61 -31.14 -4.91
CA ILE A 436 -8.26 -30.57 -4.78
C ILE A 436 -7.77 -30.63 -3.33
N LYS A 437 -6.48 -30.42 -3.11
CA LYS A 437 -5.89 -30.21 -1.78
C LYS A 437 -5.43 -28.77 -1.57
N ASN A 438 -5.53 -28.27 -0.34
CA ASN A 438 -5.20 -26.86 -0.06
C ASN A 438 -3.70 -26.56 -0.05
N SER A 439 -2.82 -27.57 -0.02
CA SER A 439 -1.37 -27.38 -0.06
C SER A 439 -0.68 -28.51 -0.81
N ALA A 440 0.26 -28.14 -1.68
CA ALA A 440 1.17 -29.06 -2.38
C ALA A 440 2.57 -29.12 -1.75
N GLY A 441 2.73 -28.57 -0.54
CA GLY A 441 4.03 -28.44 0.13
C GLY A 441 4.84 -27.24 -0.36
N ARG A 442 6.17 -27.32 -0.19
CA ARG A 442 7.08 -26.17 -0.36
C ARG A 442 7.37 -25.82 -1.83
N ASN A 443 7.46 -26.82 -2.71
CA ASN A 443 7.88 -26.61 -4.10
C ASN A 443 6.76 -25.94 -4.90
N GLY A 444 7.05 -24.77 -5.48
CA GLY A 444 6.04 -23.99 -6.20
C GLY A 444 4.90 -23.48 -5.31
N ALA A 445 5.11 -23.34 -3.99
CA ALA A 445 4.04 -23.01 -3.04
C ALA A 445 3.26 -21.73 -3.39
N MET A 446 3.94 -20.70 -3.91
CA MET A 446 3.30 -19.47 -4.37
C MET A 446 2.36 -19.73 -5.56
N LEU A 447 2.84 -20.47 -6.57
CA LEU A 447 2.11 -20.74 -7.80
C LEU A 447 0.93 -21.68 -7.56
N THR A 448 1.13 -22.72 -6.74
CA THR A 448 0.05 -23.64 -6.34
C THR A 448 -1.01 -22.95 -5.47
N ALA A 449 -0.65 -21.94 -4.67
CA ALA A 449 -1.61 -21.11 -3.96
C ALA A 449 -2.44 -20.24 -4.91
N GLY A 450 -1.80 -19.60 -5.89
CA GLY A 450 -2.49 -18.84 -6.93
C GLY A 450 -3.39 -19.75 -7.78
N TYR A 451 -2.93 -20.95 -8.15
CA TYR A 451 -3.72 -21.91 -8.92
C TYR A 451 -4.92 -22.44 -8.13
N PHE A 452 -4.77 -22.67 -6.81
CA PHE A 452 -5.89 -22.97 -5.93
C PHE A 452 -6.98 -21.89 -6.00
N LEU A 453 -6.61 -20.61 -5.92
CA LEU A 453 -7.56 -19.49 -6.01
C LEU A 453 -8.21 -19.36 -7.40
N LYS A 454 -7.47 -19.67 -8.48
CA LYS A 454 -7.95 -19.65 -9.87
C LYS A 454 -9.21 -20.52 -10.04
N HIS A 455 -9.29 -21.69 -9.39
CA HIS A 455 -10.49 -22.55 -9.41
C HIS A 455 -11.77 -21.85 -8.94
N PHE A 456 -11.65 -20.96 -7.95
CA PHE A 456 -12.80 -20.24 -7.39
C PHE A 456 -13.13 -18.98 -8.19
N ALA A 457 -12.15 -18.40 -8.88
CA ALA A 457 -12.37 -17.28 -9.81
C ALA A 457 -13.04 -17.71 -11.12
N GLY A 458 -12.76 -18.93 -11.58
CA GLY A 458 -13.24 -19.47 -12.85
C GLY A 458 -12.84 -18.55 -14.02
N ASN A 459 -13.83 -18.17 -14.84
CA ASN A 459 -13.64 -17.32 -16.01
C ASN A 459 -13.79 -15.81 -15.71
N THR A 460 -14.07 -15.42 -14.46
CA THR A 460 -14.19 -14.00 -14.10
C THR A 460 -12.79 -13.38 -14.13
N PRO A 461 -12.59 -12.21 -14.78
CA PRO A 461 -11.30 -11.51 -14.74
C PRO A 461 -10.82 -11.28 -13.31
N TRP A 462 -9.71 -11.94 -12.98
CA TRP A 462 -9.20 -12.06 -11.62
C TRP A 462 -7.69 -11.90 -11.57
N ALA A 463 -7.23 -11.25 -10.50
CA ALA A 463 -5.83 -11.17 -10.13
C ALA A 463 -5.65 -11.38 -8.62
N HIS A 464 -4.60 -12.09 -8.26
CA HIS A 464 -4.11 -12.26 -6.89
C HIS A 464 -2.80 -11.51 -6.72
N LEU A 465 -2.70 -10.74 -5.63
CA LEU A 465 -1.53 -10.00 -5.19
C LEU A 465 -0.99 -10.63 -3.88
N ASP A 466 0.06 -11.43 -3.99
CA ASP A 466 0.79 -11.95 -2.83
C ASP A 466 1.75 -10.88 -2.30
N ILE A 467 1.38 -10.29 -1.17
CA ILE A 467 2.12 -9.23 -0.49
C ILE A 467 2.91 -9.76 0.72
N ALA A 468 3.07 -11.07 0.88
CA ALA A 468 3.85 -11.64 1.99
C ALA A 468 5.30 -11.13 2.03
N SER A 469 5.87 -10.81 0.87
CA SER A 469 7.18 -10.18 0.71
C SER A 469 7.21 -8.72 1.18
N THR A 470 6.13 -7.97 0.99
CA THR A 470 6.16 -6.50 1.08
C THR A 470 5.33 -5.92 2.21
N ALA A 471 4.45 -6.69 2.85
CA ALA A 471 3.48 -6.20 3.84
C ALA A 471 4.13 -5.55 5.09
N TRP A 472 5.33 -6.00 5.48
CA TRP A 472 6.12 -5.38 6.55
C TRP A 472 7.61 -5.33 6.20
N LEU A 473 8.34 -4.49 6.93
CA LEU A 473 9.77 -4.26 6.76
C LEU A 473 10.51 -4.54 8.06
N GLU A 474 11.67 -5.17 7.96
CA GLU A 474 12.58 -5.38 9.09
C GLU A 474 13.48 -4.16 9.38
N LYS A 475 13.65 -3.30 8.37
CA LYS A 475 14.48 -2.09 8.40
C LYS A 475 13.77 -0.95 7.69
N ASP A 476 14.16 0.28 8.02
CA ASP A 476 13.64 1.46 7.34
C ASP A 476 14.06 1.48 5.86
N LYS A 477 13.10 1.84 5.02
CA LYS A 477 13.31 2.31 3.64
C LYS A 477 13.21 3.85 3.62
N PRO A 478 13.53 4.54 2.50
CA PRO A 478 13.56 6.00 2.47
C PRO A 478 12.31 6.68 3.03
N TYR A 479 11.12 6.22 2.65
CA TYR A 479 9.83 6.76 3.11
C TYR A 479 8.92 5.74 3.82
N LEU A 480 9.44 4.54 4.15
CA LEU A 480 8.70 3.54 4.92
C LEU A 480 9.52 3.16 6.15
N SER A 481 8.95 3.28 7.33
CA SER A 481 9.59 2.84 8.57
C SER A 481 9.47 1.32 8.74
N LYS A 482 10.33 0.74 9.56
CA LYS A 482 10.20 -0.63 10.07
C LYS A 482 8.76 -0.91 10.56
N GLY A 483 8.32 -2.16 10.37
CA GLY A 483 6.94 -2.58 10.62
C GLY A 483 6.10 -2.55 9.35
N ALA A 484 4.79 -2.32 9.47
CA ALA A 484 3.88 -2.32 8.34
C ALA A 484 4.28 -1.31 7.25
N SER A 485 4.25 -1.75 5.99
CA SER A 485 4.51 -0.91 4.82
C SER A 485 3.23 -0.29 4.24
N GLY A 486 2.08 -0.99 4.37
CA GLY A 486 0.85 -0.67 3.66
C GLY A 486 0.90 -1.01 2.15
N SER A 487 1.82 -1.88 1.73
CA SER A 487 2.04 -2.27 0.33
C SER A 487 0.77 -2.77 -0.35
N GLY A 488 0.56 -2.34 -1.60
CA GLY A 488 -0.61 -2.64 -2.42
C GLY A 488 -1.71 -1.58 -2.32
N MET A 489 -1.70 -0.75 -1.27
CA MET A 489 -2.70 0.31 -1.09
C MET A 489 -2.59 1.39 -2.16
N ARG A 490 -1.39 1.94 -2.41
CA ARG A 490 -1.24 3.01 -3.40
C ARG A 490 -1.46 2.45 -4.81
N LEU A 491 -0.96 1.24 -5.08
CA LEU A 491 -1.21 0.54 -6.34
C LEU A 491 -2.70 0.44 -6.65
N LEU A 492 -3.50 -0.09 -5.72
CA LEU A 492 -4.92 -0.32 -5.96
C LEU A 492 -5.72 0.99 -6.03
N ILE A 493 -5.34 2.03 -5.27
CA ILE A 493 -5.93 3.37 -5.42
C ILE A 493 -5.65 3.93 -6.82
N ASP A 494 -4.40 3.82 -7.30
CA ASP A 494 -4.03 4.32 -8.62
C ASP A 494 -4.76 3.54 -9.72
N PHE A 495 -4.83 2.22 -9.61
CA PHE A 495 -5.61 1.34 -10.51
C PHE A 495 -7.08 1.75 -10.62
N ILE A 496 -7.78 1.93 -9.50
CA ILE A 496 -9.20 2.33 -9.50
C ILE A 496 -9.36 3.73 -10.10
N THR A 497 -8.40 4.62 -9.85
CA THR A 497 -8.40 5.99 -10.37
C THR A 497 -8.16 6.02 -11.89
N ARG A 498 -7.32 5.13 -12.43
CA ARG A 498 -7.05 5.02 -13.88
C ARG A 498 -8.26 4.53 -14.66
N LEU A 499 -9.01 3.57 -14.13
CA LEU A 499 -10.24 3.06 -14.75
C LEU A 499 -11.33 4.13 -14.98
N LYS A 500 -11.18 5.31 -14.37
CA LYS A 500 -12.02 6.48 -14.62
C LYS A 500 -11.51 7.37 -15.75
N ARG A 501 -10.20 7.41 -15.99
CA ARG A 501 -9.57 8.27 -17.02
C ARG A 501 -9.74 7.70 -18.43
N ASP A 502 -9.89 6.39 -18.56
CA ASP A 502 -10.08 5.70 -19.84
C ASP A 502 -11.55 5.64 -20.31
N LYS A 503 -12.41 6.47 -19.72
CA LYS A 503 -13.81 6.73 -20.15
C LYS A 503 -14.00 8.22 -20.38
#